data_AF-A0A918ZST5-F1
#
_entry.id   AF-A0A918ZST5-F1
#
_cell.length_a   1.000
_cell.length_b   1.000
_cell.length_c   1.000
_cell.angle_alpha   90.00
_cell.angle_beta   90.00
_cell.angle_gamma   90.00
#
_symmetry.space_group_name_H-M   'P 1'
#
loop_
_entity.id
_entity.type
_entity.pdbx_description
1 polymer ?
#
loop_
_entity_poly.entity_id
_entity_poly.type
_entity_poly.pdbx_seq_one_letter_code
_entity_poly.pdbx_strand_id
1 'polypeptide(L)'
;MSASLIPHARLMSIDARLEHAAAKPVIVPDTIVVDHGKVFISDTFIAACRTLGISLQPARPATPTDKSVVERTFSSINTLFCQHVAGYVGSNVTRRGQDVEAVWTIAELADLFQEWVVACWQTRPHDGLRSPFLPGRALSPNDVYALLVSRSGHLPICLSGDDYIELLPVEWRKINDYGITIDYRTYDCWELGPYRRQPSGVDVTEFGISG
;
A
#
# COMPACT_ATOMS: atom_id res chain seq x y z
N MET A 1 -7.03 -18.10 29.24
CA MET A 1 -6.13 -18.37 28.10
C MET A 1 -7.00 -18.43 26.85
N SER A 2 -7.10 -17.33 26.11
CA SER A 2 -7.80 -17.32 24.82
C SER A 2 -6.82 -17.87 23.79
N ALA A 3 -7.10 -19.04 23.25
CA ALA A 3 -6.31 -19.59 22.14
C ALA A 3 -6.35 -18.60 20.95
N SER A 4 -5.22 -18.46 20.27
CA SER A 4 -5.15 -17.74 18.98
C SER A 4 -6.23 -18.30 18.05
N LEU A 5 -7.19 -17.46 17.65
CA LEU A 5 -8.29 -17.88 16.78
C LEU A 5 -7.86 -18.02 15.31
N ILE A 6 -6.73 -17.41 14.94
CA ILE A 6 -6.12 -17.60 13.62
C ILE A 6 -5.19 -18.82 13.71
N PRO A 7 -5.51 -19.93 13.03
CA PRO A 7 -4.66 -21.11 13.00
C PRO A 7 -3.35 -20.83 12.25
N HIS A 8 -2.31 -21.63 12.49
CA HIS A 8 -1.12 -21.71 11.61
C HIS A 8 -1.48 -22.24 10.20
N ALA A 9 -2.71 -22.74 10.00
CA ALA A 9 -3.27 -23.10 8.71
C ALA A 9 -4.02 -21.89 8.10
N ARG A 10 -3.88 -21.70 6.78
CA ARG A 10 -4.51 -20.60 6.04
C ARG A 10 -6.03 -20.57 6.27
N LEU A 11 -6.60 -19.38 6.38
CA LEU A 11 -8.00 -19.15 6.76
C LEU A 11 -8.98 -19.56 5.64
N MET A 12 -8.54 -19.57 4.38
CA MET A 12 -9.36 -19.84 3.20
C MET A 12 -8.70 -20.79 2.19
N SER A 13 -9.54 -21.52 1.44
CA SER A 13 -9.10 -22.29 0.27
C SER A 13 -8.62 -21.37 -0.85
N ILE A 14 -7.81 -21.90 -1.79
CA ILE A 14 -7.27 -21.14 -2.92
C ILE A 14 -8.38 -20.53 -3.78
N ASP A 15 -9.44 -21.29 -4.07
CA ASP A 15 -10.55 -20.81 -4.91
C ASP A 15 -11.31 -19.66 -4.27
N ALA A 16 -11.60 -19.77 -2.97
CA ALA A 16 -12.26 -18.71 -2.23
C ALA A 16 -11.38 -17.45 -2.16
N ARG A 17 -10.06 -17.60 -2.04
CA ARG A 17 -9.12 -16.47 -2.12
C ARG A 17 -9.13 -15.79 -3.48
N LEU A 18 -9.20 -16.55 -4.57
CA LEU A 18 -9.24 -15.99 -5.92
C LEU A 18 -10.54 -15.22 -6.16
N GLU A 19 -11.68 -15.77 -5.75
CA GLU A 19 -12.98 -15.09 -5.84
C GLU A 19 -12.99 -13.80 -5.02
N HIS A 20 -12.52 -13.86 -3.78
CA HIS A 20 -12.42 -12.71 -2.92
C HIS A 20 -11.42 -11.67 -3.45
N ALA A 21 -10.25 -12.09 -3.92
CA ALA A 21 -9.27 -11.19 -4.51
C ALA A 21 -9.83 -10.46 -5.75
N ALA A 22 -10.64 -11.14 -6.57
CA ALA A 22 -11.36 -10.53 -7.68
C ALA A 22 -12.43 -9.54 -7.20
N ALA A 23 -12.99 -9.74 -6.01
CA ALA A 23 -13.94 -8.82 -5.38
C ALA A 23 -13.25 -7.61 -4.71
N LYS A 24 -11.92 -7.53 -4.68
CA LYS A 24 -11.19 -6.33 -4.21
C LYS A 24 -11.34 -5.22 -5.27
N PRO A 25 -11.89 -4.05 -4.91
CA PRO A 25 -11.97 -2.94 -5.83
C PRO A 25 -10.59 -2.53 -6.37
N VAL A 26 -10.47 -2.44 -7.69
CA VAL A 26 -9.36 -1.74 -8.35
C VAL A 26 -9.78 -0.30 -8.55
N ILE A 27 -9.11 0.61 -7.86
CA ILE A 27 -9.39 2.03 -7.91
C ILE A 27 -8.23 2.78 -8.54
N VAL A 28 -8.56 3.81 -9.33
CA VAL A 28 -7.62 4.83 -9.77
C VAL A 28 -8.04 6.12 -9.08
N PRO A 29 -7.28 6.61 -8.10
CA PRO A 29 -7.66 7.82 -7.38
C PRO A 29 -7.32 9.07 -8.21
N ASP A 30 -8.25 10.03 -8.28
CA ASP A 30 -7.93 11.37 -8.82
C ASP A 30 -7.15 12.23 -7.81
N THR A 31 -7.27 11.92 -6.53
CA THR A 31 -6.62 12.67 -5.44
C THR A 31 -6.25 11.74 -4.29
N ILE A 32 -5.03 11.90 -3.78
CA ILE A 32 -4.56 11.24 -2.56
C ILE A 32 -4.29 12.33 -1.51
N VAL A 33 -4.90 12.15 -0.33
CA VAL A 33 -4.68 13.02 0.82
C VAL A 33 -3.62 12.39 1.71
N VAL A 34 -2.54 13.11 1.99
CA VAL A 34 -1.41 12.64 2.81
C VAL A 34 -1.33 13.41 4.12
N ASP A 35 -1.06 12.72 5.23
CA ASP A 35 -0.81 13.38 6.53
C ASP A 35 0.56 14.08 6.51
N HIS A 36 0.72 15.14 7.30
CA HIS A 36 1.91 15.99 7.38
C HIS A 36 3.14 15.32 8.03
N GLY A 37 3.15 14.00 8.20
CA GLY A 37 4.33 13.30 8.67
C GLY A 37 5.46 13.46 7.65
N LYS A 38 6.60 14.03 8.08
CA LYS A 38 7.81 14.28 7.26
C LYS A 38 8.34 13.06 6.48
N VAL A 39 7.82 11.87 6.75
CA VAL A 39 8.24 10.58 6.18
C VAL A 39 7.31 10.12 5.03
N PHE A 40 6.15 10.77 4.81
CA PHE A 40 5.10 10.24 3.94
C PHE A 40 5.08 10.77 2.49
N ILE A 41 6.12 11.47 2.06
CA ILE A 41 6.22 11.96 0.68
C ILE A 41 7.65 11.75 0.19
N SER A 42 7.89 10.64 -0.51
CA SER A 42 9.15 10.46 -1.25
C SER A 42 9.07 11.15 -2.60
N ASP A 43 10.22 11.57 -3.15
CA ASP A 43 10.27 12.14 -4.50
C ASP A 43 9.71 11.16 -5.55
N THR A 44 9.96 9.85 -5.37
CA THR A 44 9.37 8.79 -6.19
C THR A 44 7.85 8.79 -6.11
N PHE A 45 7.27 8.96 -4.92
CA PHE A 45 5.82 8.98 -4.76
C PHE A 45 5.17 10.22 -5.41
N ILE A 46 5.82 11.40 -5.31
CA ILE A 46 5.36 12.61 -6.00
C ILE A 46 5.44 12.43 -7.52
N ALA A 47 6.57 11.91 -8.01
CA ALA A 47 6.78 11.68 -9.44
C ALA A 47 5.72 10.72 -9.99
N ALA A 48 5.50 9.60 -9.31
CA ALA A 48 4.45 8.63 -9.64
C ALA A 48 3.06 9.27 -9.72
N CYS A 49 2.67 10.05 -8.71
CA CYS A 49 1.37 10.73 -8.73
C CYS A 49 1.27 11.72 -9.89
N ARG A 50 2.34 12.45 -10.19
CA ARG A 50 2.37 13.38 -11.33
C ARG A 50 2.22 12.66 -12.66
N THR A 51 2.94 11.56 -12.88
CA THR A 51 2.84 10.74 -14.10
C THR A 51 1.43 10.19 -14.28
N LEU A 52 0.81 9.72 -13.20
CA LEU A 52 -0.54 9.16 -13.23
C LEU A 52 -1.67 10.21 -13.19
N GLY A 53 -1.35 11.51 -13.17
CA GLY A 53 -2.34 12.60 -13.10
C GLY A 53 -3.06 12.70 -11.75
N ILE A 54 -2.51 12.08 -10.69
CA ILE A 54 -3.09 12.04 -9.35
C ILE A 54 -2.70 13.31 -8.59
N SER A 55 -3.70 14.03 -8.08
CA SER A 55 -3.47 15.21 -7.25
C SER A 55 -3.04 14.82 -5.83
N LEU A 56 -1.91 15.35 -5.35
CA LEU A 56 -1.49 15.20 -3.96
C LEU A 56 -1.95 16.39 -3.12
N GLN A 57 -2.71 16.12 -2.06
CA GLN A 57 -3.19 17.12 -1.13
C GLN A 57 -2.70 16.83 0.28
N PRO A 58 -1.90 17.71 0.91
CA PRO A 58 -1.65 17.61 2.33
C PRO A 58 -2.98 17.74 3.09
N ALA A 59 -3.21 16.86 4.06
CA ALA A 59 -4.37 16.96 4.95
C ALA A 59 -4.39 18.35 5.59
N ARG A 60 -5.56 18.95 5.76
CA ARG A 60 -5.63 20.33 6.26
C ARG A 60 -5.10 20.38 7.70
N PRO A 61 -4.14 21.28 8.03
CA PRO A 61 -3.67 21.45 9.39
C PRO A 61 -4.83 21.66 10.35
N ALA A 62 -4.85 20.89 11.44
CA ALA A 62 -5.87 20.97 12.48
C ALA A 62 -7.33 20.68 12.04
N THR A 63 -7.55 19.84 11.02
CA THR A 63 -8.89 19.30 10.73
C THR A 63 -9.04 17.92 11.39
N PRO A 64 -9.72 17.80 12.55
CA PRO A 64 -9.81 16.54 13.29
C PRO A 64 -10.57 15.45 12.52
N THR A 65 -11.43 15.85 11.58
CA THR A 65 -12.29 14.97 10.80
C THR A 65 -11.49 14.02 9.91
N ASP A 66 -10.50 14.53 9.17
CA ASP A 66 -9.68 13.73 8.24
C ASP A 66 -8.89 12.66 9.00
N LYS A 67 -8.37 13.04 10.18
CA LYS A 67 -7.60 12.13 11.03
C LYS A 67 -8.49 11.09 11.74
N SER A 68 -9.70 11.47 12.14
CA SER A 68 -10.61 10.59 12.88
C SER A 68 -11.03 9.33 12.11
N VAL A 69 -11.14 9.40 10.78
CA VAL A 69 -11.43 8.24 9.92
C VAL A 69 -10.26 7.26 9.93
N VAL A 70 -9.04 7.78 9.82
CA VAL A 70 -7.79 7.02 9.83
C VAL A 70 -7.59 6.35 11.20
N GLU A 71 -7.73 7.11 12.29
CA GLU A 71 -7.60 6.60 13.66
C GLU A 71 -8.64 5.51 13.96
N ARG A 72 -9.89 5.71 13.55
CA ARG A 72 -10.96 4.70 13.69
C ARG A 72 -10.65 3.43 12.89
N THR A 73 -10.10 3.57 11.69
CA THR A 73 -9.69 2.43 10.87
C THR A 73 -8.57 1.65 11.54
N PHE A 74 -7.53 2.31 12.04
CA PHE A 74 -6.45 1.67 12.79
C PHE A 74 -6.92 1.01 14.10
N SER A 75 -7.85 1.64 14.81
CA SER A 75 -8.48 1.03 15.98
C SER A 75 -9.21 -0.26 15.59
N SER A 76 -9.97 -0.22 14.49
CA SER A 76 -10.70 -1.38 13.99
C SER A 76 -9.76 -2.51 13.57
N ILE A 77 -8.66 -2.21 12.85
CA ILE A 77 -7.63 -3.20 12.49
C ILE A 77 -7.04 -3.84 13.73
N ASN A 78 -6.70 -3.05 14.77
CA ASN A 78 -6.19 -3.60 16.01
C ASN A 78 -7.17 -4.56 16.69
N THR A 79 -8.44 -4.19 16.75
CA THR A 79 -9.49 -4.97 17.43
C THR A 79 -10.06 -6.11 16.60
N LEU A 80 -9.99 -6.08 15.28
CA LEU A 80 -10.64 -7.08 14.42
C LEU A 80 -9.64 -8.00 13.72
N PHE A 81 -8.36 -7.60 13.66
CA PHE A 81 -7.29 -8.39 13.08
C PHE A 81 -6.17 -8.63 14.08
N CYS A 82 -5.44 -7.58 14.49
CA CYS A 82 -4.17 -7.75 15.22
C CYS A 82 -4.35 -8.55 16.51
N GLN A 83 -5.41 -8.31 17.28
CA GLN A 83 -5.66 -9.03 18.53
C GLN A 83 -5.87 -10.55 18.36
N HIS A 84 -6.16 -11.01 17.15
CA HIS A 84 -6.38 -12.42 16.83
C HIS A 84 -5.15 -13.09 16.20
N VAL A 85 -4.10 -12.32 15.88
CA VAL A 85 -2.84 -12.82 15.33
C VAL A 85 -1.98 -13.38 16.47
N ALA A 86 -1.46 -14.61 16.28
CA ALA A 86 -0.53 -15.22 17.23
C ALA A 86 0.72 -14.33 17.43
N GLY A 87 1.12 -14.14 18.68
CA GLY A 87 2.22 -13.23 19.04
C GLY A 87 1.81 -11.76 19.27
N TYR A 88 0.51 -11.44 19.22
CA TYR A 88 0.03 -10.09 19.55
C TYR A 88 0.22 -9.77 21.03
N VAL A 89 0.97 -8.71 21.32
CA VAL A 89 1.34 -8.30 22.69
C VAL A 89 0.48 -7.15 23.23
N GLY A 90 -0.58 -6.76 22.52
CA GLY A 90 -1.42 -5.62 22.90
C GLY A 90 -0.90 -4.26 22.41
N SER A 91 -1.80 -3.28 22.41
CA SER A 91 -1.49 -1.87 22.09
C SER A 91 -0.73 -1.14 23.19
N ASN A 92 -0.69 -1.69 24.41
CA ASN A 92 -0.03 -1.07 25.55
C ASN A 92 1.38 -1.64 25.76
N VAL A 93 2.38 -0.80 25.49
CA VAL A 93 3.82 -1.12 25.63
C VAL A 93 4.22 -1.53 27.04
N THR A 94 3.50 -1.07 28.09
CA THR A 94 3.85 -1.38 29.49
C THR A 94 3.39 -2.77 29.95
N ARG A 95 2.59 -3.47 29.13
CA ARG A 95 2.12 -4.84 29.42
C ARG A 95 2.82 -5.90 28.59
N ARG A 96 3.91 -5.54 27.90
CA ARG A 96 4.68 -6.49 27.08
C ARG A 96 5.56 -7.37 27.98
N GLY A 97 5.38 -8.68 27.90
CA GLY A 97 6.31 -9.65 28.48
C GLY A 97 7.68 -9.57 27.81
N GLN A 98 8.75 -9.95 28.52
CA GLN A 98 10.12 -9.86 28.02
C GLN A 98 10.43 -10.88 26.90
N ASP A 99 9.72 -12.01 26.86
CA ASP A 99 9.83 -13.03 25.81
C ASP A 99 8.70 -12.90 24.80
N VAL A 100 8.95 -12.13 23.73
CA VAL A 100 8.07 -12.08 22.55
C VAL A 100 8.69 -12.96 21.48
N GLU A 101 8.11 -14.13 21.25
CA GLU A 101 8.52 -14.98 20.12
C GLU A 101 8.04 -14.36 18.80
N ALA A 102 8.94 -14.24 17.84
CA ALA A 102 8.61 -13.82 16.48
C ALA A 102 7.93 -15.00 15.76
N VAL A 103 6.60 -15.06 15.86
CA VAL A 103 5.80 -16.17 15.31
C VAL A 103 5.67 -16.11 13.78
N TRP A 104 5.80 -14.92 13.19
CA TRP A 104 5.55 -14.69 11.77
C TRP A 104 6.64 -13.85 11.12
N THR A 105 6.97 -14.17 9.87
CA THR A 105 7.71 -13.26 8.99
C THR A 105 6.83 -12.08 8.56
N ILE A 106 7.46 -11.00 8.08
CA ILE A 106 6.73 -9.84 7.53
C ILE A 106 5.86 -10.25 6.34
N ALA A 107 6.35 -11.17 5.51
CA ALA A 107 5.62 -11.67 4.35
C ALA A 107 4.35 -12.44 4.78
N GLU A 108 4.46 -13.34 5.76
CA GLU A 108 3.30 -14.08 6.27
C GLU A 108 2.28 -13.16 6.93
N LEU A 109 2.72 -12.16 7.69
CA LEU A 109 1.82 -11.18 8.29
C LEU A 109 1.10 -10.34 7.22
N ALA A 110 1.81 -9.96 6.15
CA ALA A 110 1.22 -9.25 5.02
C ALA A 110 0.17 -10.12 4.31
N ASP A 111 0.45 -11.40 4.09
CA ASP A 111 -0.50 -12.35 3.49
C ASP A 111 -1.76 -12.51 4.35
N LEU A 112 -1.59 -12.75 5.65
CA LEU A 112 -2.71 -12.85 6.60
C LEU A 112 -3.55 -11.57 6.62
N PHE A 113 -2.90 -10.41 6.58
CA PHE A 113 -3.59 -9.12 6.56
C PHE A 113 -4.36 -8.91 5.26
N GLN A 114 -3.77 -9.23 4.09
CA GLN A 114 -4.48 -9.14 2.81
C GLN A 114 -5.70 -10.08 2.81
N GLU A 115 -5.55 -11.31 3.30
CA GLU A 115 -6.65 -12.28 3.40
C GLU A 115 -7.78 -11.74 4.29
N TRP A 116 -7.45 -11.20 5.47
CA TRP A 116 -8.44 -10.58 6.35
C TRP A 116 -9.12 -9.36 5.73
N VAL A 117 -8.37 -8.50 5.03
CA VAL A 117 -8.94 -7.32 4.35
C VAL A 117 -10.01 -7.77 3.36
N VAL A 118 -9.69 -8.76 2.53
CA VAL A 118 -10.59 -9.16 1.45
C VAL A 118 -11.77 -9.99 1.98
N ALA A 119 -11.52 -10.95 2.87
CA ALA A 119 -12.53 -11.87 3.38
C ALA A 119 -13.48 -11.23 4.40
N CYS A 120 -12.96 -10.31 5.23
CA CYS A 120 -13.70 -9.76 6.36
C CYS A 120 -13.94 -8.26 6.22
N TRP A 121 -12.92 -7.46 5.90
CA TRP A 121 -13.07 -6.01 5.93
C TRP A 121 -13.94 -5.48 4.78
N GLN A 122 -13.67 -5.90 3.54
CA GLN A 122 -14.33 -5.37 2.33
C GLN A 122 -15.84 -5.64 2.28
N THR A 123 -16.32 -6.70 2.95
CA THR A 123 -17.73 -7.10 2.98
C THR A 123 -18.45 -6.72 4.27
N ARG A 124 -17.73 -6.24 5.29
CA ARG A 124 -18.32 -5.86 6.58
C ARG A 124 -19.02 -4.50 6.47
N PRO A 125 -20.27 -4.34 6.94
CA PRO A 125 -20.91 -3.03 7.01
C PRO A 125 -20.25 -2.10 8.04
N HIS A 126 -20.01 -0.82 7.68
CA HIS A 126 -19.43 0.19 8.57
C HIS A 126 -20.43 1.29 8.89
N ASP A 127 -20.43 1.78 10.13
CA ASP A 127 -21.34 2.85 10.53
C ASP A 127 -21.07 4.20 9.86
N GLY A 128 -19.82 4.43 9.47
CA GLY A 128 -19.43 5.63 8.71
C GLY A 128 -19.80 5.59 7.23
N LEU A 129 -20.16 4.41 6.69
CA LEU A 129 -20.52 4.25 5.28
C LEU A 129 -22.04 4.21 5.15
N ARG A 130 -22.60 5.32 4.66
CA ARG A 130 -24.04 5.53 4.47
C ARG A 130 -24.29 6.11 3.09
N SER A 131 -25.39 5.69 2.47
CA SER A 131 -25.87 6.27 1.21
C SER A 131 -27.12 7.11 1.46
N PRO A 132 -27.22 8.34 0.93
CA PRO A 132 -28.45 9.12 0.96
C PRO A 132 -29.64 8.41 0.32
N PHE A 133 -29.38 7.49 -0.61
CA PHE A 133 -30.39 6.73 -1.34
C PHE A 133 -30.82 5.43 -0.63
N LEU A 134 -30.08 5.00 0.40
CA LEU A 134 -30.39 3.83 1.23
C LEU A 134 -30.34 4.23 2.71
N PRO A 135 -31.26 5.10 3.17
CA PRO A 135 -31.26 5.57 4.54
C PRO A 135 -31.46 4.41 5.52
N GLY A 136 -30.69 4.40 6.60
CA GLY A 136 -30.78 3.39 7.67
C GLY A 136 -29.99 2.10 7.43
N ARG A 137 -29.43 1.88 6.23
CA ARG A 137 -28.57 0.72 5.96
C ARG A 137 -27.09 1.10 6.07
N ALA A 138 -26.36 0.34 6.89
CA ALA A 138 -24.90 0.36 6.85
C ALA A 138 -24.39 -0.36 5.61
N LEU A 139 -23.40 0.24 4.95
CA LEU A 139 -22.80 -0.30 3.74
C LEU A 139 -21.38 -0.79 4.02
N SER A 140 -20.98 -1.84 3.32
CA SER A 140 -19.59 -2.27 3.26
C SER A 140 -18.79 -1.43 2.24
N PRO A 141 -17.45 -1.43 2.30
CA PRO A 141 -16.63 -0.80 1.28
C PRO A 141 -16.97 -1.32 -0.13
N ASN A 142 -17.21 -2.62 -0.29
CA ASN A 142 -17.63 -3.20 -1.57
C ASN A 142 -19.01 -2.71 -2.01
N ASP A 143 -19.98 -2.56 -1.10
CA ASP A 143 -21.29 -1.99 -1.44
C ASP A 143 -21.15 -0.55 -1.94
N VAL A 144 -20.35 0.27 -1.25
CA VAL A 144 -20.12 1.67 -1.65
C VAL A 144 -19.39 1.73 -2.99
N TYR A 145 -18.39 0.86 -3.21
CA TYR A 145 -17.69 0.78 -4.48
C TYR A 145 -18.64 0.39 -5.62
N ALA A 146 -19.50 -0.61 -5.43
CA ALA A 146 -20.50 -1.00 -6.43
C ALA A 146 -21.48 0.15 -6.74
N LEU A 147 -21.90 0.91 -5.72
CA LEU A 147 -22.72 2.11 -5.90
C LEU A 147 -21.98 3.20 -6.67
N LEU A 148 -20.69 3.42 -6.39
CA LEU A 148 -19.88 4.39 -7.13
C LEU A 148 -19.70 3.97 -8.58
N VAL A 149 -19.39 2.70 -8.85
CA VAL A 149 -19.26 2.18 -10.22
C VAL A 149 -20.57 2.28 -10.99
N SER A 150 -21.71 1.94 -10.38
CA SER A 150 -23.01 2.08 -11.03
C SER A 150 -23.38 3.54 -11.34
N ARG A 151 -22.85 4.50 -10.58
CA ARG A 151 -23.10 5.93 -10.78
C ARG A 151 -22.13 6.59 -11.76
N SER A 152 -20.85 6.26 -11.66
CA SER A 152 -19.75 6.96 -12.35
C SER A 152 -19.17 6.16 -13.51
N GLY A 153 -19.58 4.90 -13.68
CA GLY A 153 -18.92 3.96 -14.57
C GLY A 153 -17.63 3.40 -13.95
N HIS A 154 -17.00 2.47 -14.65
CA HIS A 154 -15.69 1.93 -14.31
C HIS A 154 -14.75 2.14 -15.50
N LEU A 155 -13.62 2.81 -15.27
CA LEU A 155 -12.55 2.95 -16.24
C LEU A 155 -11.36 2.11 -15.78
N PRO A 156 -11.11 0.94 -16.39
CA PRO A 156 -9.89 0.18 -16.11
C PRO A 156 -8.70 0.90 -16.75
N ILE A 157 -7.81 1.46 -15.94
CA ILE A 157 -6.48 1.89 -16.41
C ILE A 157 -5.54 0.70 -16.27
N CYS A 158 -5.15 0.13 -17.40
CA CYS A 158 -4.15 -0.94 -17.44
C CYS A 158 -2.78 -0.31 -17.60
N LEU A 159 -2.01 -0.26 -16.51
CA LEU A 159 -0.60 0.11 -16.59
C LEU A 159 0.15 -0.93 -17.44
N SER A 160 0.91 -0.44 -18.40
CA SER A 160 1.84 -1.21 -19.21
C SER A 160 3.15 -1.45 -18.44
N GLY A 161 4.03 -2.31 -18.99
CA GLY A 161 5.35 -2.54 -18.40
C GLY A 161 6.18 -1.27 -18.27
N ASP A 162 6.07 -0.37 -19.26
CA ASP A 162 6.79 0.91 -19.27
C ASP A 162 6.27 1.84 -18.17
N ASP A 163 4.95 1.88 -17.94
CA ASP A 163 4.37 2.66 -16.84
C ASP A 163 4.93 2.20 -15.49
N TYR A 164 5.10 0.89 -15.28
CA TYR A 164 5.72 0.39 -14.05
C TYR A 164 7.17 0.80 -13.89
N ILE A 165 7.93 0.88 -14.99
CA ILE A 165 9.32 1.35 -14.97
C ILE A 165 9.37 2.84 -14.58
N GLU A 166 8.46 3.66 -15.10
CA GLU A 166 8.37 5.09 -14.76
C GLU A 166 8.01 5.34 -13.28
N LEU A 167 7.35 4.39 -12.62
CA LEU A 167 7.02 4.47 -11.21
C LEU A 167 8.18 4.07 -10.28
N LEU A 168 9.26 3.49 -10.81
CA LEU A 168 10.41 3.09 -10.01
C LEU A 168 11.28 4.30 -9.63
N PRO A 169 12.00 4.23 -8.49
CA PRO A 169 13.01 5.22 -8.17
C PRO A 169 14.05 5.34 -9.28
N VAL A 170 14.35 6.57 -9.69
CA VAL A 170 15.40 6.86 -10.66
C VAL A 170 16.69 7.14 -9.92
N GLU A 171 17.75 6.39 -10.26
CA GLU A 171 19.10 6.64 -9.77
C GLU A 171 20.06 6.86 -10.93
N TRP A 172 20.81 7.96 -10.87
CA TRP A 172 21.87 8.22 -11.83
C TRP A 172 23.11 7.41 -11.48
N ARG A 173 23.50 6.50 -12.37
CA ARG A 173 24.68 5.64 -12.20
C ARG A 173 25.57 5.68 -13.42
N LYS A 174 26.88 5.53 -13.18
CA LYS A 174 27.86 5.36 -14.25
C LYS A 174 27.78 3.95 -14.81
N ILE A 175 27.68 3.84 -16.14
CA ILE A 175 27.72 2.56 -16.85
C ILE A 175 29.19 2.20 -17.10
N ASN A 176 29.69 1.21 -16.36
CA ASN A 176 31.07 0.73 -16.45
C ASN A 176 31.18 -0.45 -17.43
N ASP A 177 32.41 -0.87 -17.72
CA ASP A 177 32.67 -2.02 -18.60
C ASP A 177 32.12 -3.34 -18.02
N TYR A 178 31.98 -3.42 -16.70
CA TYR A 178 31.37 -4.54 -15.97
C TYR A 178 29.86 -4.37 -15.72
N GLY A 179 29.23 -3.32 -16.28
CA GLY A 179 27.82 -3.01 -16.09
C GLY A 179 27.56 -1.93 -15.03
N ILE A 180 26.43 -2.04 -14.34
CA ILE A 180 25.92 -1.08 -13.36
C ILE A 180 25.91 -1.73 -11.98
N THR A 181 26.46 -1.03 -10.97
CA THR A 181 26.43 -1.50 -9.58
C THR A 181 25.41 -0.71 -8.75
N ILE A 182 24.50 -1.43 -8.11
CA ILE A 182 23.48 -0.91 -7.19
C ILE A 182 23.52 -1.78 -5.93
N ASP A 183 23.71 -1.17 -4.76
CA ASP A 183 23.73 -1.85 -3.45
C ASP A 183 24.46 -3.19 -3.44
N TYR A 184 25.73 -3.16 -3.86
CA TYR A 184 26.65 -4.31 -3.92
C TYR A 184 26.29 -5.41 -4.93
N ARG A 185 25.29 -5.18 -5.78
CA ARG A 185 24.91 -6.07 -6.88
C ARG A 185 25.31 -5.43 -8.20
N THR A 186 25.90 -6.23 -9.09
CA THR A 186 26.29 -5.79 -10.43
C THR A 186 25.37 -6.41 -11.47
N TYR A 187 24.79 -5.56 -12.30
CA TYR A 187 23.88 -5.90 -13.37
C TYR A 187 24.55 -5.57 -14.70
N ASP A 188 24.60 -6.53 -15.62
CA ASP A 188 25.16 -6.32 -16.95
C ASP A 188 24.30 -6.99 -18.02
N CYS A 189 24.20 -6.34 -19.18
CA CYS A 189 23.55 -6.87 -20.36
C CYS A 189 24.17 -6.24 -21.62
N TRP A 190 23.97 -6.88 -22.78
CA TRP A 190 24.62 -6.45 -24.03
C TRP A 190 24.10 -5.09 -24.52
N GLU A 191 22.85 -4.76 -24.19
CA GLU A 191 22.19 -3.50 -24.49
C GLU A 191 22.87 -2.29 -23.81
N LEU A 192 23.64 -2.51 -22.73
CA LEU A 192 24.43 -1.46 -22.10
C LEU A 192 25.68 -1.09 -22.90
N GLY A 193 26.14 -1.97 -23.80
CA GLY A 193 27.38 -1.83 -24.57
C GLY A 193 27.56 -0.46 -25.22
N PRO A 194 26.58 0.06 -25.98
CA PRO A 194 26.66 1.37 -26.60
C PRO A 194 26.83 2.51 -25.60
N TYR A 195 26.25 2.42 -24.41
CA TYR A 195 26.20 3.51 -23.41
C TYR A 195 27.39 3.51 -22.43
N ARG A 196 28.25 2.47 -22.47
CA ARG A 196 29.43 2.37 -21.61
C ARG A 196 30.38 3.54 -21.83
N ARG A 197 30.84 4.16 -20.74
CA ARG A 197 31.82 5.26 -20.74
C ARG A 197 31.38 6.50 -21.54
N GLN A 198 30.09 6.62 -21.88
CA GLN A 198 29.57 7.82 -22.51
C GLN A 198 29.21 8.87 -21.45
N PRO A 199 29.48 10.17 -21.70
CA PRO A 199 28.94 11.24 -20.87
C PRO A 199 27.43 11.30 -21.06
N SER A 200 26.68 11.30 -19.96
CA SER A 200 25.20 11.37 -19.99
C SER A 200 24.68 12.75 -20.42
N GLY A 201 25.54 13.78 -20.45
CA GLY A 201 25.14 15.16 -20.71
C GLY A 201 24.30 15.79 -19.59
N VAL A 202 24.15 15.10 -18.45
CA VAL A 202 23.39 15.56 -17.28
C VAL A 202 24.37 16.12 -16.25
N ASP A 203 24.17 17.37 -15.85
CA ASP A 203 25.00 18.03 -14.85
C ASP A 203 24.58 17.54 -13.45
N VAL A 204 25.39 16.66 -12.86
CA VAL A 204 25.05 15.90 -11.64
C VAL A 204 24.81 16.82 -10.42
N THR A 205 25.32 18.05 -10.48
CA THR A 205 25.12 19.11 -9.47
C THR A 205 23.70 19.65 -9.38
N GLU A 206 22.87 19.55 -10.42
CA GLU A 206 21.45 19.98 -10.36
C GLU A 206 20.54 18.98 -9.62
N PHE A 207 21.01 17.75 -9.38
CA PHE A 207 20.23 16.66 -8.78
C PHE A 207 20.73 16.19 -7.40
N GLY A 208 21.61 16.96 -6.77
CA GLY A 208 21.96 16.76 -5.35
C GLY A 208 22.79 15.52 -5.03
N ILE A 209 23.65 15.06 -5.94
CA ILE A 209 24.50 13.87 -5.72
C ILE A 209 25.94 14.31 -5.38
N SER A 210 26.38 14.06 -4.14
CA SER A 210 27.81 14.06 -3.79
C SER A 210 28.44 12.76 -4.29
N GLY A 211 29.54 12.88 -5.03
CA GLY A 211 30.18 11.79 -5.78
C GLY A 211 30.88 10.70 -4.98
#